data_AF-A0A7J9T0I8-F1
#
_entry.id   AF-A0A7J9T0I8-F1
#
_cell.length_a   1.000
_cell.length_b   1.000
_cell.length_c   1.000
_cell.angle_alpha   90.00
_cell.angle_beta   90.00
_cell.angle_gamma   90.00
#
_symmetry.space_group_name_H-M   'P 1'
#
loop_
_entity.id
_entity.type
_entity.pdbx_description
1 polymer ?
#
loop_
_entity_poly.entity_id
_entity_poly.type
_entity_poly.pdbx_seq_one_letter_code
_entity_poly.pdbx_strand_id
1 'polypeptide(L)'
;MQVTVPFPVLFHHINQQDIQVLLSVATRPDQVESINNWISGICKDYPGIIPLGAMHPEHPDPEAEILWMRQPGIKGVKLRSPSRSTAVDNL
;
A
#
# COMPACT_ATOMS: atom_id res chain seq x y z
N MET A 1 28.59 -22.27 8.35
CA MET A 1 28.15 -21.09 9.12
C MET A 1 26.84 -20.62 8.48
N GLN A 2 25.71 -20.97 9.10
CA GLN A 2 24.40 -20.45 8.70
C GLN A 2 24.36 -18.95 9.01
N VAL A 3 23.86 -18.14 8.09
CA VAL A 3 23.28 -16.84 8.46
C VAL A 3 21.87 -16.81 7.90
N THR A 4 20.94 -17.31 8.72
CA THR A 4 19.52 -17.06 8.56
C THR A 4 19.30 -15.59 8.89
N VAL A 5 18.94 -14.77 7.91
CA VAL A 5 18.54 -13.38 8.17
C VAL A 5 17.12 -13.39 8.75
N PRO A 6 16.91 -12.92 10.00
CA PRO A 6 15.57 -12.82 10.55
C PRO A 6 14.80 -11.70 9.84
N PHE A 7 13.48 -11.83 9.81
CA PHE A 7 12.51 -10.94 9.17
C PHE A 7 12.23 -9.68 10.04
N PRO A 8 13.21 -8.76 10.25
CA PRO A 8 12.85 -7.34 10.37
C PRO A 8 13.84 -6.37 9.70
N VAL A 9 14.66 -6.80 8.73
CA VAL A 9 15.77 -5.97 8.21
C VAL A 9 15.36 -4.75 7.37
N LEU A 10 14.09 -4.58 7.02
CA LEU A 10 13.64 -3.40 6.27
C LEU A 10 13.50 -2.14 7.15
N PHE A 11 13.46 -2.28 8.48
CA PHE A 11 13.09 -1.17 9.37
C PHE A 11 14.26 -0.47 10.08
N HIS A 12 15.49 -1.03 10.03
CA HIS A 12 16.61 -0.54 10.86
C HIS A 12 17.42 0.62 10.26
N HIS A 13 17.12 1.09 9.04
CA HIS A 13 17.83 2.20 8.40
C HIS A 13 16.95 3.42 8.11
N ILE A 14 15.93 3.63 8.95
CA ILE A 14 15.10 4.83 8.91
C ILE A 14 15.76 5.85 9.84
N ASN A 15 16.62 6.71 9.30
CA ASN A 15 17.16 7.83 10.05
C ASN A 15 16.00 8.76 10.45
N GLN A 16 16.07 9.33 11.67
CA GLN A 16 14.98 10.09 12.30
C GLN A 16 14.61 11.42 11.58
N GLN A 17 15.16 11.70 10.40
CA GLN A 17 14.91 12.92 9.63
C GLN A 17 14.44 12.69 8.18
N ASP A 18 14.28 11.44 7.73
CA ASP A 18 13.85 11.13 6.37
C ASP A 18 12.35 10.81 6.29
N ILE A 19 11.64 11.50 5.38
CA ILE A 19 10.25 11.17 5.03
C ILE A 19 10.26 10.03 4.00
N GLN A 20 9.51 8.96 4.26
CA GLN A 20 9.42 7.81 3.37
C GLN A 20 8.02 7.66 2.79
N VAL A 21 7.91 7.15 1.57
CA VAL A 21 6.63 6.85 0.92
C VAL A 21 6.47 5.34 0.82
N LEU A 22 5.39 4.80 1.39
CA LEU A 22 5.08 3.37 1.33
C LEU A 22 4.25 3.04 0.08
N LEU A 23 4.77 2.17 -0.78
CA LEU A 23 4.21 1.79 -2.08
C LEU A 23 3.97 0.28 -2.16
N SER A 24 2.94 -0.23 -1.50
CA SER A 24 2.56 -1.64 -1.62
C SER A 24 1.86 -1.92 -2.95
N VAL A 25 1.93 -3.18 -3.41
CA VAL A 25 1.35 -3.62 -4.68
C VAL A 25 0.40 -4.79 -4.44
N ALA A 26 -0.89 -4.59 -4.75
CA ALA A 26 -1.85 -5.68 -4.87
C ALA A 26 -1.66 -6.34 -6.25
N THR A 27 -1.27 -7.61 -6.27
CA THR A 27 -1.13 -8.39 -7.52
C THR A 27 -2.40 -9.14 -7.89
N ARG A 28 -3.37 -9.22 -6.97
CA ARG A 28 -4.71 -9.76 -7.16
C ARG A 28 -5.76 -8.82 -6.54
N PRO A 29 -7.02 -8.83 -7.02
CA PRO A 29 -8.10 -8.01 -6.47
C PRO A 29 -8.36 -8.24 -4.98
N ASP A 30 -8.36 -9.50 -4.54
CA ASP A 30 -8.66 -9.92 -3.17
C ASP A 30 -7.60 -9.51 -2.14
N GLN A 31 -6.47 -8.97 -2.58
CA GLN A 31 -5.41 -8.50 -1.70
C GLN A 31 -5.57 -7.04 -1.25
N VAL A 32 -6.38 -6.25 -1.95
CA VAL A 32 -6.48 -4.78 -1.77
C VAL A 32 -6.76 -4.42 -0.31
N GLU A 33 -7.87 -4.92 0.25
CA GLU A 33 -8.28 -4.62 1.62
C GLU A 33 -7.23 -5.09 2.65
N SER A 34 -6.68 -6.30 2.48
CA SER A 34 -5.69 -6.84 3.41
C SER A 34 -4.40 -6.02 3.45
N ILE A 35 -3.96 -5.51 2.29
CA ILE A 35 -2.78 -4.67 2.15
C ILE A 35 -3.04 -3.29 2.75
N ASN A 36 -4.19 -2.70 2.49
CA ASN A 36 -4.53 -1.37 3.01
C ASN A 36 -4.76 -1.38 4.53
N ASN A 37 -5.29 -2.46 5.09
CA ASN A 37 -5.33 -2.68 6.54
C ASN A 37 -3.93 -2.76 7.14
N TRP A 38 -3.00 -3.47 6.51
CA TRP A 38 -1.61 -3.53 6.96
C TRP A 38 -0.88 -2.19 6.88
N ILE A 39 -1.06 -1.44 5.78
CA ILE A 39 -0.54 -0.07 5.63
C ILE A 39 -1.04 0.82 6.76
N SER A 40 -2.34 0.78 7.05
CA SER A 40 -2.94 1.55 8.15
C SER A 40 -2.36 1.21 9.51
N GLY A 41 -2.04 -0.08 9.75
CA GLY A 41 -1.36 -0.53 10.96
C GLY A 41 0.05 0.06 11.09
N ILE A 42 0.89 -0.15 10.08
CA ILE A 42 2.29 0.29 10.11
C ILE A 42 2.41 1.81 10.25
N CYS A 43 1.59 2.59 9.55
CA CYS A 43 1.72 4.05 9.61
C CYS A 43 1.33 4.64 10.97
N LYS A 44 0.63 3.89 11.84
CA LYS A 44 0.42 4.30 13.24
C LYS A 44 1.71 4.17 14.07
N ASP A 45 2.50 3.14 13.80
CA ASP A 45 3.72 2.85 14.54
C ASP A 45 4.93 3.68 14.03
N TYR A 46 4.86 4.16 12.79
CA TYR A 46 5.94 4.88 12.11
C TYR A 46 5.46 6.20 11.49
N PRO A 47 5.38 7.30 12.26
CA PRO A 47 4.84 8.59 11.78
C PRO A 47 5.67 9.27 10.67
N GLY A 48 6.90 8.82 10.42
CA GLY A 48 7.74 9.29 9.30
C GLY A 48 7.38 8.67 7.94
N ILE A 49 6.41 7.77 7.89
CA ILE A 49 5.95 7.10 6.67
C ILE A 49 4.67 7.76 6.15
N ILE A 50 4.68 8.16 4.88
CA ILE A 50 3.51 8.60 4.12
C ILE A 50 2.90 7.37 3.42
N PRO A 51 1.70 6.91 3.84
CA PRO A 51 1.02 5.80 3.20
C PRO A 51 0.40 6.17 1.87
N LEU A 52 0.63 5.32 0.86
CA LEU A 52 -0.19 5.23 -0.35
C LEU A 52 -0.88 3.87 -0.37
N GLY A 53 -2.21 3.89 -0.51
CA GLY A 53 -3.01 2.68 -0.60
C GLY A 53 -2.72 1.90 -1.88
N ALA A 54 -2.83 0.58 -1.82
CA ALA A 54 -2.78 -0.27 -2.99
C ALA A 54 -4.18 -0.42 -3.59
N MET A 55 -4.28 -0.40 -4.91
CA MET A 55 -5.53 -0.66 -5.61
C MET A 55 -5.29 -1.51 -6.86
N HIS A 56 -6.10 -2.55 -7.01
CA HIS A 56 -6.12 -3.42 -8.18
C HIS A 56 -7.22 -2.94 -9.16
N PRO A 57 -6.95 -2.86 -10.47
CA PRO A 57 -7.93 -2.40 -11.47
C PRO A 57 -9.23 -3.22 -11.51
N GLU A 58 -9.14 -4.51 -11.20
CA GLU A 58 -10.27 -5.45 -11.17
C GLU A 58 -10.90 -5.59 -9.76
N HIS A 59 -10.63 -4.66 -8.84
CA HIS A 59 -11.32 -4.64 -7.54
C HIS A 59 -12.82 -4.39 -7.74
N PRO A 60 -13.72 -5.14 -7.06
CA PRO A 60 -15.16 -5.06 -7.32
C PRO A 60 -15.79 -3.72 -6.93
N ASP A 61 -15.26 -3.05 -5.91
CA ASP A 61 -15.77 -1.76 -5.42
C ASP A 61 -14.61 -0.82 -5.03
N PRO A 62 -13.94 -0.19 -6.02
CA PRO A 62 -12.80 0.69 -5.75
C PRO A 62 -13.21 1.98 -5.05
N GLU A 63 -14.46 2.46 -5.23
CA GLU A 63 -14.94 3.69 -4.60
C GLU A 63 -15.12 3.51 -3.10
N ALA A 64 -15.78 2.43 -2.67
CA ALA A 64 -15.94 2.13 -1.25
C ALA A 64 -14.58 1.99 -0.55
N GLU A 65 -13.62 1.34 -1.20
CA GLU A 65 -12.28 1.17 -0.65
C GLU A 65 -11.51 2.50 -0.60
N ILE A 66 -11.65 3.38 -1.60
CA ILE A 66 -11.07 4.74 -1.54
C ILE A 66 -11.67 5.57 -0.39
N LEU A 67 -12.98 5.47 -0.18
CA LEU A 67 -13.66 6.14 0.93
C LEU A 67 -13.19 5.60 2.28
N TRP A 68 -13.02 4.28 2.39
CA TRP A 68 -12.42 3.66 3.57
C TRP A 68 -11.00 4.16 3.81
N MET A 69 -10.14 4.19 2.78
CA MET A 69 -8.73 4.62 2.88
C MET A 69 -8.57 6.07 3.38
N ARG A 70 -9.55 6.96 3.13
CA ARG A 70 -9.53 8.33 3.66
C ARG A 70 -9.61 8.38 5.19
N GLN A 71 -10.30 7.43 5.83
CA GLN A 71 -10.51 7.40 7.28
C GLN A 71 -9.22 7.24 8.09
N PRO A 72 -8.32 6.28 7.79
CA PRO A 72 -7.05 6.14 8.49
C PRO A 72 -5.98 7.18 8.09
N GLY A 73 -6.30 8.10 7.17
CA GLY A 73 -5.37 9.15 6.74
C GLY A 73 -4.43 8.74 5.61
N ILE A 74 -4.76 7.71 4.83
CA ILE A 74 -4.03 7.36 3.60
C ILE A 74 -4.17 8.52 2.62
N LYS A 75 -3.03 9.04 2.13
CA LYS A 75 -2.96 10.32 1.40
C LYS A 75 -3.12 10.19 -0.11
N GLY A 76 -3.09 8.96 -0.64
CA GLY A 76 -3.25 8.69 -2.06
C GLY A 76 -3.27 7.19 -2.34
N VAL A 77 -3.39 6.83 -3.62
CA VAL A 77 -3.49 5.43 -4.07
C VAL A 77 -2.50 5.17 -5.18
N LYS A 78 -1.81 4.04 -5.11
CA LYS A 78 -1.01 3.48 -6.18
C LYS A 78 -1.84 2.46 -6.94
N LEU A 79 -2.19 2.81 -8.18
CA LEU A 79 -2.85 1.89 -9.11
C LEU A 79 -1.81 0.99 -9.77
N ARG A 80 -2.06 -0.32 -9.75
CA ARG A 80 -1.34 -1.27 -10.61
C ARG A 80 -1.77 -1.07 -12.06
N SER A 81 -0.84 -1.20 -13.00
CA SER A 81 -1.18 -1.17 -14.43
C SER A 81 -2.26 -2.21 -14.73
N PRO A 82 -3.29 -1.86 -15.51
CA PRO A 82 -4.28 -2.82 -15.99
C PRO A 82 -3.60 -3.99 -16.71
N SER A 83 -4.19 -5.17 -16.57
CA SER A 83 -4.05 -6.24 -17.56
C SER A 83 -4.61 -5.70 -18.89
N ARG A 84 -4.10 -6.16 -20.04
CA ARG A 84 -4.39 -5.64 -21.41
C ARG A 84 -5.88 -5.41 -21.75
N SER A 85 -6.83 -5.92 -20.96
CA SER A 85 -8.28 -5.75 -21.12
C SER A 85 -8.93 -4.63 -20.30
N THR A 86 -8.22 -3.96 -19.39
CA THR A 86 -8.77 -2.85 -18.60
C THR A 86 -8.27 -1.51 -19.14
N ALA A 87 -9.10 -0.81 -19.91
CA ALA A 87 -8.77 0.51 -20.43
C ALA A 87 -8.73 1.53 -19.28
N VAL A 88 -7.68 2.36 -19.22
CA VAL A 88 -7.57 3.49 -18.28
C VAL A 88 -8.42 4.69 -18.77
N ASP A 89 -8.98 4.60 -19.97
CA ASP A 89 -9.50 5.72 -20.76
C ASP A 89 -11.01 5.59 -21.06
N ASN A 90 -11.84 5.45 -20.04
CA ASN A 90 -13.30 5.66 -20.17
C ASN A 90 -13.73 6.93 -19.44
N LEU A 91 -13.15 8.07 -19.83
CA LEU A 91 -13.63 9.42 -19.53
C LEU A 91 -14.30 10.03 -20.77
#